data_AF-A0A9D9KBL3-F1
#
_entry.id   AF-A0A9D9KBL3-F1
#
_cell.length_a   1.000
_cell.length_b   1.000
_cell.length_c   1.000
_cell.angle_alpha   90.00
_cell.angle_beta   90.00
_cell.angle_gamma   90.00
#
_symmetry.space_group_name_H-M   'P 1'
#
loop_
_entity.id
_entity.type
_entity.pdbx_description
1 polymer ?
#
loop_
_entity_poly.entity_id
_entity_poly.type
_entity_poly.pdbx_seq_one_letter_code
_entity_poly.pdbx_strand_id
1 'polypeptide(L)'
;MLHDSFVWVDFASSILNYSTPHPKKAALQNLLEQCGSIVVVDRTCIVCDRPTTVRVDDRYQLHANGAPALEFSDGFKVYACHGNSLPEKYGSIPIDRWEPQWVLEERDGQLQQILLGQIGASRIARELPTVELEALGEYTLLQLENLGHPYITNSFLNRRILKRTNAQTGEVRAEFVIKINQSIEAAIDELHNRGLAEEFPKPKPIDLDRTEEE
;
A
#
# COMPACT_ATOMS: atom_id res chain seq x y z
N MET A 1 -10.62 32.93 -6.57
CA MET A 1 -9.59 32.02 -7.12
C MET A 1 -8.23 32.49 -6.61
N LEU A 2 -7.93 32.18 -5.34
CA LEU A 2 -6.63 32.41 -4.69
C LEU A 2 -6.46 31.22 -3.73
N HIS A 3 -6.26 30.05 -4.30
CA HIS A 3 -5.83 28.88 -3.53
C HIS A 3 -4.29 28.90 -3.53
N ASP A 4 -3.71 28.77 -2.33
CA ASP A 4 -2.31 28.40 -2.08
C ASP A 4 -1.18 29.35 -2.52
N SER A 5 -1.36 30.67 -2.37
CA SER A 5 -0.32 31.64 -2.82
C SER A 5 0.79 31.95 -1.80
N PHE A 6 0.76 31.42 -0.57
CA PHE A 6 1.71 31.85 0.48
C PHE A 6 3.07 31.15 0.44
N VAL A 7 3.08 29.83 0.19
CA VAL A 7 4.32 29.02 0.22
C VAL A 7 5.29 29.43 -0.90
N TRP A 8 4.75 29.98 -1.98
CA TRP A 8 5.52 30.36 -3.16
C TRP A 8 6.09 31.78 -3.11
N VAL A 9 5.78 32.60 -2.10
CA VAL A 9 6.25 34.01 -2.09
C VAL A 9 7.78 34.10 -2.06
N ASP A 10 8.42 33.24 -1.26
CA ASP A 10 9.87 33.20 -1.18
C ASP A 10 10.47 32.57 -2.44
N PHE A 11 10.02 31.38 -2.83
CA PHE A 11 10.46 30.71 -4.07
C PHE A 11 10.28 31.58 -5.33
N ALA A 12 9.12 32.24 -5.47
CA ALA A 12 8.85 33.11 -6.61
C ALA A 12 9.79 34.32 -6.62
N SER A 13 10.10 34.89 -5.45
CA SER A 13 11.02 36.03 -5.35
C SER A 13 12.47 35.60 -5.58
N SER A 14 12.92 34.51 -4.96
CA SER A 14 14.35 34.12 -4.88
C SER A 14 14.80 33.20 -6.02
N ILE A 15 13.91 32.34 -6.52
CA ILE A 15 14.22 31.38 -7.59
C ILE A 15 13.70 31.87 -8.94
N LEU A 16 12.44 32.31 -8.98
CA LEU A 16 11.81 32.76 -10.24
C LEU A 16 12.10 34.24 -10.58
N ASN A 17 12.78 34.97 -9.69
CA ASN A 17 13.01 36.42 -9.81
C ASN A 17 11.73 37.24 -10.07
N TYR A 18 10.60 36.73 -9.58
CA TYR A 18 9.29 37.33 -9.77
C TYR A 18 9.09 38.47 -8.77
N SER A 19 9.49 39.68 -9.18
CA SER A 19 9.45 40.88 -8.34
C SER A 19 8.12 41.62 -8.49
N THR A 20 7.05 41.09 -7.90
CA THR A 20 5.78 41.84 -7.78
C THR A 20 5.70 42.55 -6.42
N PRO A 21 5.47 43.89 -6.41
CA PRO A 21 5.24 44.63 -5.17
C PRO A 21 3.87 44.29 -4.62
N HIS A 22 3.80 43.25 -3.80
CA HIS A 22 2.58 42.91 -3.08
C HIS A 22 2.48 43.81 -1.83
N PRO A 23 1.40 44.59 -1.65
CA PRO A 23 1.28 45.56 -0.54
C PRO A 23 1.34 44.91 0.85
N LYS A 24 1.16 43.59 0.93
CA LYS A 24 1.29 42.81 2.17
C LYS A 24 2.59 42.01 2.27
N LYS A 25 3.54 42.12 1.34
CA LYS A 25 4.75 41.27 1.28
C LYS A 25 5.47 41.16 2.62
N ALA A 26 5.72 42.29 3.30
CA ALA A 26 6.36 42.31 4.60
C ALA A 26 5.56 41.57 5.69
N ALA A 27 4.23 41.72 5.69
CA ALA A 27 3.36 40.98 6.61
C ALA A 27 3.33 39.48 6.31
N LEU A 28 3.33 39.08 5.02
CA LEU A 28 3.40 37.68 4.60
C LEU A 28 4.73 37.05 5.03
N GLN A 29 5.84 37.75 4.82
CA GLN A 29 7.18 37.30 5.23
C GLN A 29 7.27 37.14 6.75
N ASN A 30 6.82 38.14 7.51
CA ASN A 30 6.82 38.05 8.97
C ASN A 30 5.97 36.88 9.47
N LEU A 31 4.81 36.64 8.86
CA LEU A 31 3.96 35.49 9.16
C LEU A 31 4.68 34.16 8.88
N LEU A 32 5.39 34.05 7.75
CA LEU A 32 6.14 32.86 7.40
C LEU A 32 7.37 32.65 8.30
N GLU A 33 8.05 33.71 8.73
CA GLU A 33 9.23 33.63 9.60
C GLU A 33 8.87 33.33 11.05
N GLN A 34 7.77 33.90 11.55
CA GLN A 34 7.40 33.84 12.97
C GLN A 34 6.35 32.76 13.29
N CYS A 35 5.58 32.31 12.30
CA CYS A 35 4.62 31.22 12.47
C CYS A 35 5.13 29.93 11.82
N GLY A 36 4.54 28.80 12.20
CA GLY A 36 4.86 27.51 11.62
C GLY A 36 4.20 27.27 10.26
N SER A 37 3.52 26.14 10.11
CA SER A 37 2.74 25.82 8.92
C SER A 37 1.39 26.54 8.93
N ILE A 38 1.05 27.13 7.79
CA ILE A 38 -0.21 27.86 7.61
C ILE A 38 -0.94 27.27 6.41
N VAL A 39 -2.13 26.74 6.67
CA VAL A 39 -3.02 26.18 5.64
C VAL A 39 -4.29 27.01 5.63
N VAL A 40 -4.56 27.65 4.49
CA VAL A 40 -5.75 28.49 4.30
C VAL A 40 -6.74 27.75 3.41
N VAL A 41 -7.93 27.49 3.93
CA VAL A 41 -9.02 26.84 3.20
C VAL A 41 -10.28 27.69 3.36
N ASP A 42 -10.77 28.25 2.26
CA ASP A 42 -11.92 29.17 2.20
C ASP A 42 -11.82 30.36 3.16
N ARG A 43 -12.63 30.36 4.23
CA ARG A 43 -12.66 31.40 5.28
C ARG A 43 -12.01 30.94 6.58
N THR A 44 -11.28 29.81 6.54
CA THR A 44 -10.64 29.20 7.69
C THR A 44 -9.12 29.18 7.49
N CYS A 45 -8.38 29.54 8.54
CA CYS A 45 -6.92 29.48 8.56
C CYS A 45 -6.51 28.53 9.68
N ILE A 46 -5.79 27.47 9.33
CA ILE A 46 -5.15 26.56 10.29
C ILE A 46 -3.71 27.02 10.42
N VAL A 47 -3.30 27.32 11.65
CA VAL A 47 -1.94 27.70 12.00
C VAL A 47 -1.43 26.70 13.03
N CYS A 48 -0.34 26.02 12.71
CA CYS A 48 0.35 25.10 13.61
C CYS A 48 1.86 25.29 13.51
N ASP A 49 2.62 24.71 14.43
CA ASP A 49 4.08 24.67 14.32
C ASP A 49 4.50 23.89 13.06
N ARG A 50 5.76 24.06 12.63
CA ARG A 50 6.30 23.23 11.54
C ARG A 50 6.47 21.80 12.02
N PRO A 51 6.28 20.79 11.15
CA PRO A 51 6.70 19.44 11.47
C PRO A 51 8.18 19.42 11.84
N THR A 52 8.53 18.77 12.94
CA THR A 52 9.92 18.53 13.35
C THR A 52 10.53 17.41 12.54
N THR A 53 9.70 16.49 12.02
CA THR A 53 10.12 15.42 11.13
C THR A 53 9.13 15.22 9.99
N VAL A 54 9.65 15.00 8.78
CA VAL A 54 8.89 14.56 7.61
C VAL A 54 9.68 13.45 6.92
N ARG A 55 9.04 12.29 6.72
CA ARG A 55 9.60 11.12 6.04
C ARG A 55 8.74 10.79 4.82
N VAL A 56 9.42 10.60 3.69
CA VAL A 56 8.78 10.26 2.41
C VAL A 56 9.52 9.10 1.76
N ASP A 57 8.82 8.38 0.89
CA ASP A 57 9.42 7.36 0.03
C ASP A 57 10.04 7.96 -1.25
N ASP A 58 10.57 7.11 -2.12
CA ASP A 58 11.20 7.49 -3.40
C ASP A 58 10.24 8.18 -4.38
N ARG A 59 8.93 8.13 -4.11
CA ARG A 59 7.88 8.82 -4.88
C ARG A 59 7.43 10.12 -4.21
N TYR A 60 8.15 10.57 -3.18
CA TYR A 60 7.83 11.74 -2.38
C TYR A 60 6.48 11.64 -1.67
N GLN A 61 6.00 10.42 -1.38
CA GLN A 61 4.77 10.20 -0.63
C GLN A 61 5.11 9.98 0.85
N LEU A 62 4.25 10.47 1.76
CA LEU A 62 4.44 10.25 3.20
C LEU A 62 4.55 8.75 3.49
N HIS A 63 5.68 8.33 4.06
CA HIS A 63 5.96 6.93 4.34
C HIS A 63 6.97 6.82 5.47
N ALA A 64 6.70 5.94 6.43
CA ALA A 64 7.68 5.48 7.40
C ALA A 64 7.32 4.07 7.89
N ASN A 65 8.33 3.23 8.08
CA ASN A 65 8.17 1.85 8.54
C ASN A 65 8.38 1.77 10.06
N GLY A 66 7.30 1.58 10.83
CA GLY A 66 7.35 1.48 12.30
C GLY A 66 7.68 2.81 13.02
N ALA A 67 7.44 3.94 12.36
CA ALA A 67 7.73 5.27 12.88
C ALA A 67 6.74 6.29 12.28
N PRO A 68 6.54 7.47 12.90
CA PRO A 68 5.70 8.51 12.30
C PRO A 68 6.31 9.00 10.99
N ALA A 69 5.48 9.12 9.95
CA ALA A 69 5.87 9.78 8.71
C ALA A 69 5.96 11.30 8.90
N LEU A 70 5.19 11.84 9.85
CA LEU A 70 5.22 13.25 10.20
C LEU A 70 5.05 13.43 11.70
N GLU A 71 5.86 14.30 12.30
CA GLU A 71 5.85 14.59 13.75
C GLU A 71 5.96 16.09 13.97
N PHE A 72 5.22 16.61 14.95
CA PHE A 72 5.23 18.02 15.36
C PHE A 72 5.86 18.19 16.75
N SER A 73 6.20 19.44 17.08
CA SER A 73 6.79 19.85 18.37
C SER A 73 5.88 19.59 19.58
N ASP A 74 4.57 19.57 19.37
CA ASP A 74 3.56 19.28 20.40
C ASP A 74 3.33 17.78 20.64
N GLY A 75 4.05 16.92 19.91
CA GLY A 75 3.94 15.47 19.97
C GLY A 75 2.86 14.87 19.07
N PHE A 76 2.16 15.67 18.26
CA PHE A 76 1.24 15.13 17.24
C PHE A 76 2.01 14.33 16.19
N LYS A 77 1.48 13.16 15.85
CA LYS A 77 2.10 12.19 14.94
C LYS A 77 1.13 11.76 13.87
N VAL A 78 1.63 11.67 12.65
CA VAL A 78 0.94 11.04 11.52
C VAL A 78 1.77 9.85 11.07
N TYR A 79 1.16 8.67 11.06
CA TYR A 79 1.74 7.49 10.47
C TYR A 79 1.18 7.32 9.06
N ALA A 80 2.05 6.95 8.12
CA ALA A 80 1.64 6.74 6.74
C ALA A 80 2.51 5.70 6.05
N CYS A 81 1.92 5.02 5.06
CA CYS A 81 2.59 4.07 4.19
C CYS A 81 2.24 4.37 2.74
N HIS A 82 3.23 4.81 1.96
CA HIS A 82 3.09 5.14 0.53
C HIS A 82 1.95 6.14 0.26
N GLY A 83 1.89 7.19 1.11
CA GLY A 83 0.86 8.23 1.05
C GLY A 83 -0.47 7.88 1.71
N ASN A 84 -0.68 6.63 2.15
CA ASN A 84 -1.90 6.24 2.85
C ASN A 84 -1.74 6.45 4.34
N SER A 85 -2.68 7.18 4.97
CA SER A 85 -2.70 7.39 6.42
C SER A 85 -2.97 6.08 7.16
N LEU A 86 -2.22 5.83 8.23
CA LEU A 86 -2.36 4.64 9.07
C LEU A 86 -2.74 5.05 10.50
N PRO A 87 -3.65 4.30 11.14
CA PRO A 87 -3.77 4.33 12.59
C PRO A 87 -2.44 3.98 13.26
N GLU A 88 -2.17 4.62 14.40
CA GLU A 88 -0.94 4.38 15.19
C GLU A 88 -0.76 2.91 15.55
N LYS A 89 -1.85 2.17 15.83
CA LYS A 89 -1.82 0.72 16.12
C LYS A 89 -1.11 -0.12 15.03
N TYR A 90 -1.07 0.36 13.79
CA TYR A 90 -0.35 -0.29 12.68
C TYR A 90 0.94 0.45 12.35
N GLY A 91 0.90 1.77 12.23
CA GLY A 91 2.03 2.56 11.76
C GLY A 91 3.22 2.62 12.72
N SER A 92 2.99 2.42 14.02
CA SER A 92 4.06 2.33 15.03
C SER A 92 4.78 0.99 15.04
N ILE A 93 4.29 0.00 14.27
CA ILE A 93 4.86 -1.34 14.18
C ILE A 93 5.49 -1.50 12.80
N PRO A 94 6.75 -1.97 12.71
CA PRO A 94 7.37 -2.30 11.43
C PRO A 94 6.54 -3.31 10.62
N ILE A 95 6.43 -3.12 9.30
CA ILE A 95 5.60 -3.92 8.38
C ILE A 95 5.95 -5.41 8.44
N ASP A 96 7.23 -5.75 8.59
CA ASP A 96 7.71 -7.14 8.75
C ASP A 96 7.14 -7.82 10.00
N ARG A 97 6.70 -7.04 10.99
CA ARG A 97 6.09 -7.49 12.24
C ARG A 97 4.57 -7.33 12.26
N TRP A 98 3.94 -6.91 11.17
CA TRP A 98 2.48 -6.86 11.10
C TRP A 98 1.90 -8.27 11.21
N GLU A 99 0.82 -8.40 11.98
CA GLU A 99 0.13 -9.66 12.19
C GLU A 99 -0.92 -9.86 11.09
N PRO A 100 -0.88 -10.99 10.34
CA PRO A 100 -1.89 -11.32 9.34
C PRO A 100 -3.31 -11.27 9.87
N GLN A 101 -3.51 -11.64 11.14
CA GLN A 101 -4.83 -11.70 11.77
C GLN A 101 -5.56 -10.34 11.76
N TRP A 102 -4.83 -9.23 11.81
CA TRP A 102 -5.41 -7.88 11.75
C TRP A 102 -6.20 -7.64 10.46
N VAL A 103 -5.87 -8.34 9.37
CA VAL A 103 -6.64 -8.29 8.12
C VAL A 103 -8.09 -8.75 8.36
N LEU A 104 -8.31 -9.80 9.14
CA LEU A 104 -9.64 -10.34 9.39
C LEU A 104 -10.46 -9.47 10.36
N GLU A 105 -9.76 -8.72 11.22
CA GLU A 105 -10.36 -7.88 12.27
C GLU A 105 -10.69 -6.46 11.79
N GLU A 106 -9.92 -5.93 10.84
CA GLU A 106 -10.10 -4.58 10.32
C GLU A 106 -11.41 -4.46 9.52
N ARG A 107 -12.17 -3.40 9.82
CA ARG A 107 -13.50 -3.13 9.26
C ARG A 107 -13.45 -2.06 8.18
N ASP A 108 -12.46 -1.19 8.22
CA ASP A 108 -12.20 -0.26 7.14
C ASP A 108 -11.61 -1.01 5.95
N GLY A 109 -12.36 -1.07 4.86
CA GLY A 109 -11.94 -1.77 3.64
C GLY A 109 -10.68 -1.19 3.01
N GLN A 110 -10.37 0.10 3.19
CA GLN A 110 -9.12 0.68 2.67
C GLN A 110 -7.93 0.25 3.53
N LEU A 111 -8.07 0.30 4.86
CA LEU A 111 -7.02 -0.18 5.77
C LEU A 111 -6.77 -1.69 5.61
N GLN A 112 -7.84 -2.47 5.47
CA GLN A 112 -7.74 -3.92 5.22
C GLN A 112 -6.94 -4.23 3.94
N GLN A 113 -7.12 -3.44 2.88
CA GLN A 113 -6.35 -3.58 1.63
C GLN A 113 -4.89 -3.24 1.81
N ILE A 114 -4.59 -2.17 2.56
CA ILE A 114 -3.21 -1.79 2.87
C ILE A 114 -2.54 -2.92 3.66
N LEU A 115 -3.21 -3.46 4.68
CA LEU A 115 -2.70 -4.61 5.45
C LEU A 115 -2.44 -5.82 4.55
N LEU A 116 -3.39 -6.22 3.71
CA LEU A 116 -3.24 -7.33 2.77
C LEU A 116 -2.03 -7.16 1.84
N GLY A 117 -1.93 -5.99 1.21
CA GLY A 117 -0.87 -5.68 0.25
C GLY A 117 0.52 -5.64 0.89
N GLN A 118 0.64 -5.02 2.07
CA GLN A 118 1.93 -4.86 2.75
C GLN A 118 2.40 -6.15 3.44
N ILE A 119 1.48 -6.96 3.98
CA ILE A 119 1.83 -8.28 4.56
C ILE A 119 2.22 -9.28 3.46
N GLY A 120 1.56 -9.18 2.31
CA GLY A 120 1.83 -9.99 1.13
C GLY A 120 1.18 -11.37 1.15
N ALA A 121 0.85 -11.87 -0.04
CA ALA A 121 0.08 -13.11 -0.23
C ALA A 121 0.76 -14.35 0.37
N SER A 122 2.11 -14.42 0.36
CA SER A 122 2.85 -15.56 0.89
C SER A 122 2.66 -15.77 2.39
N ARG A 123 2.71 -14.69 3.18
CA ARG A 123 2.45 -14.75 4.62
C ARG A 123 0.97 -15.00 4.91
N ILE A 124 0.09 -14.33 4.17
CA ILE A 124 -1.36 -14.50 4.29
C ILE A 124 -1.79 -15.96 4.05
N ALA A 125 -1.32 -16.58 2.96
CA ALA A 125 -1.65 -17.98 2.63
C ALA A 125 -1.08 -18.99 3.62
N ARG A 126 -0.06 -18.62 4.41
CA ARG A 126 0.56 -19.49 5.40
C ARG A 126 -0.09 -19.36 6.78
N GLU A 127 -0.47 -18.15 7.16
CA GLU A 127 -0.84 -17.81 8.54
C GLU A 127 -2.35 -17.61 8.73
N LEU A 128 -3.13 -17.43 7.65
CA LEU A 128 -4.59 -17.28 7.73
C LEU A 128 -5.36 -18.48 7.16
N PRO A 129 -6.62 -18.69 7.59
CA PRO A 129 -7.47 -19.75 7.04
C PRO A 129 -7.79 -19.54 5.55
N THR A 130 -7.50 -20.55 4.74
CA THR A 130 -7.79 -20.55 3.29
C THR A 130 -8.45 -21.85 2.86
N VAL A 131 -9.37 -21.77 1.91
CA VAL A 131 -9.94 -22.93 1.20
C VAL A 131 -9.16 -23.16 -0.08
N GLU A 132 -8.76 -24.41 -0.31
CA GLU A 132 -8.24 -24.85 -1.60
C GLU A 132 -9.41 -24.98 -2.60
N LEU A 133 -9.31 -24.25 -3.71
CA LEU A 133 -10.28 -24.31 -4.80
C LEU A 133 -9.87 -25.31 -5.87
N GLU A 134 -8.57 -25.35 -6.17
CA GLU A 134 -7.99 -26.15 -7.25
C GLU A 134 -6.50 -26.41 -6.96
N ALA A 135 -5.99 -27.55 -7.41
CA ALA A 135 -4.58 -27.89 -7.38
C ALA A 135 -4.12 -28.50 -8.72
N LEU A 136 -2.96 -28.07 -9.21
CA LEU A 136 -2.37 -28.54 -10.46
C LEU A 136 -0.84 -28.50 -10.38
N GLY A 137 -0.21 -29.67 -10.24
CA GLY A 137 1.25 -29.79 -10.15
C GLY A 137 1.81 -29.02 -8.95
N GLU A 138 2.64 -28.02 -9.22
CA GLU A 138 3.23 -27.14 -8.19
C GLU A 138 2.27 -26.05 -7.69
N TYR A 139 1.09 -25.90 -8.30
CA TYR A 139 0.18 -24.80 -8.06
C TYR A 139 -1.03 -25.20 -7.22
N THR A 140 -1.46 -24.26 -6.38
CA THR A 140 -2.70 -24.35 -5.61
C THR A 140 -3.40 -23.00 -5.68
N LEU A 141 -4.66 -22.98 -6.11
CA LEU A 141 -5.51 -21.80 -6.06
C LEU A 141 -6.25 -21.78 -4.73
N LEU A 142 -5.98 -20.76 -3.93
CA LEU A 142 -6.52 -20.59 -2.59
C LEU A 142 -7.52 -19.45 -2.53
N GLN A 143 -8.50 -19.58 -1.63
CA GLN A 143 -9.49 -18.57 -1.32
C GLN A 143 -9.39 -18.22 0.18
N LEU A 144 -9.06 -16.97 0.49
CA LEU A 144 -9.02 -16.48 1.86
C LEU A 144 -10.43 -16.46 2.45
N GLU A 145 -10.58 -17.05 3.63
CA GLU A 145 -11.84 -17.11 4.38
C GLU A 145 -12.04 -15.87 5.25
N ASN A 146 -13.28 -15.68 5.72
CA ASN A 146 -13.62 -14.75 6.81
C ASN A 146 -13.24 -13.27 6.61
N LEU A 147 -12.95 -12.84 5.38
CA LEU A 147 -12.78 -11.43 5.03
C LEU A 147 -14.13 -10.70 5.06
N GLY A 148 -14.41 -9.99 6.16
CA GLY A 148 -15.43 -8.95 6.25
C GLY A 148 -16.89 -9.40 6.13
N HIS A 149 -17.77 -8.72 6.86
CA HIS A 149 -19.20 -9.01 6.98
C HIS A 149 -19.91 -9.14 5.60
N PRO A 150 -20.92 -10.04 5.45
CA PRO A 150 -21.66 -10.29 4.20
C PRO A 150 -22.35 -9.08 3.54
N TYR A 151 -22.27 -7.88 4.13
CA TYR A 151 -22.89 -6.66 3.59
C TYR A 151 -21.89 -5.66 3.01
N ILE A 152 -20.58 -5.92 3.09
CA ILE A 152 -19.57 -5.13 2.37
C ILE A 152 -19.09 -5.97 1.19
N THR A 153 -19.79 -5.82 0.07
CA THR A 153 -19.41 -6.33 -1.26
C THR A 153 -18.20 -5.58 -1.81
N ASN A 154 -17.11 -5.44 -1.05
CA ASN A 154 -15.91 -4.82 -1.59
C ASN A 154 -15.30 -5.80 -2.60
N SER A 155 -15.79 -5.71 -3.85
CA SER A 155 -15.32 -6.43 -5.03
C SER A 155 -13.84 -6.19 -5.31
N PHE A 156 -13.26 -5.16 -4.67
CA PHE A 156 -11.86 -4.78 -4.77
C PHE A 156 -10.92 -5.66 -3.92
N LEU A 157 -11.42 -6.43 -2.94
CA LEU A 157 -10.56 -7.32 -2.15
C LEU A 157 -10.26 -8.58 -2.96
N ASN A 158 -9.02 -8.68 -3.45
CA ASN A 158 -8.50 -9.89 -4.06
C ASN A 158 -8.37 -10.96 -2.97
N ARG A 159 -9.42 -11.78 -2.85
CA ARG A 159 -9.45 -12.88 -1.88
C ARG A 159 -8.82 -14.16 -2.42
N ARG A 160 -8.44 -14.16 -3.70
CA ARG A 160 -7.81 -15.32 -4.34
C ARG A 160 -6.32 -15.16 -4.33
N ILE A 161 -5.65 -16.26 -4.02
CA ILE A 161 -4.19 -16.34 -3.94
C ILE A 161 -3.77 -17.52 -4.79
N LEU A 162 -2.91 -17.28 -5.78
CA LEU A 162 -2.21 -18.36 -6.45
C LEU A 162 -0.95 -18.66 -5.66
N LYS A 163 -0.85 -19.87 -5.11
CA LYS A 163 0.33 -20.37 -4.41
C LYS A 163 1.06 -21.35 -5.31
N ARG A 164 2.38 -21.22 -5.39
CA ARG A 164 3.29 -22.16 -6.03
C ARG A 164 4.24 -22.74 -4.98
N THR A 165 4.38 -24.06 -4.97
CA THR A 165 5.38 -24.77 -4.18
C THR A 165 6.31 -25.49 -5.14
N ASN A 166 7.56 -25.02 -5.25
CA ASN A 166 8.55 -25.65 -6.11
C ASN A 166 8.86 -27.07 -5.62
N ALA A 167 8.67 -28.07 -6.47
CA ALA A 167 8.80 -29.47 -6.10
C ALA A 167 10.26 -29.89 -5.81
N GLN A 168 11.24 -29.16 -6.36
CA GLN A 168 12.67 -29.46 -6.19
C GLN A 168 13.27 -28.73 -4.98
N THR A 169 12.94 -27.46 -4.79
CA THR A 169 13.55 -26.62 -3.73
C THR A 169 12.69 -26.51 -2.47
N GLY A 170 11.39 -26.84 -2.56
CA GLY A 170 10.42 -26.59 -1.49
C GLY A 170 10.09 -25.11 -1.30
N GLU A 171 10.59 -24.22 -2.17
CA GLU A 171 10.32 -22.80 -2.10
C GLU A 171 8.84 -22.52 -2.35
N VAL A 172 8.23 -21.76 -1.44
CA VAL A 172 6.83 -21.34 -1.54
C VAL A 172 6.78 -19.88 -1.98
N ARG A 173 6.06 -19.63 -3.07
CA ARG A 173 5.66 -18.29 -3.50
C ARG A 173 4.15 -18.20 -3.56
N ALA A 174 3.61 -17.04 -3.28
CA ALA A 174 2.19 -16.79 -3.48
C ALA A 174 1.95 -15.34 -3.84
N GLU A 175 0.94 -15.11 -4.67
CA GLU A 175 0.55 -13.80 -5.17
C GLU A 175 -0.98 -13.67 -5.21
N PHE A 176 -1.50 -12.46 -4.97
CA PHE A 176 -2.94 -12.20 -5.07
C PHE A 176 -3.37 -12.17 -6.54
N VAL A 177 -4.51 -12.78 -6.85
CA VAL A 177 -5.10 -12.81 -8.19
C VAL A 177 -6.55 -12.34 -8.15
N ILE A 178 -7.05 -11.85 -9.29
CA ILE A 178 -8.42 -11.33 -9.37
C ILE A 178 -9.45 -12.44 -9.17
N LYS A 179 -10.56 -12.13 -8.50
CA LYS A 179 -11.62 -13.11 -8.17
C LYS A 179 -12.28 -13.76 -9.40
N ILE A 180 -12.20 -13.15 -10.58
CA ILE A 180 -12.78 -13.73 -11.81
C ILE A 180 -11.98 -14.93 -12.32
N ASN A 181 -10.71 -15.11 -11.90
CA ASN A 181 -9.87 -16.21 -12.35
C ASN A 181 -10.25 -17.51 -11.66
N GLN A 182 -11.16 -18.27 -12.28
CA GLN A 182 -11.71 -19.51 -11.76
C GLN A 182 -10.80 -20.73 -11.97
N SER A 183 -9.71 -20.61 -12.73
CA SER A 183 -8.73 -21.67 -12.90
C SER A 183 -7.30 -21.20 -12.63
N ILE A 184 -6.41 -22.15 -12.33
CA ILE A 184 -4.97 -21.94 -12.19
C ILE A 184 -4.36 -21.36 -13.46
N GLU A 185 -4.74 -21.81 -14.66
CA GLU A 185 -4.18 -21.28 -15.92
C GLU A 185 -4.50 -19.81 -16.11
N ALA A 186 -5.76 -19.40 -15.85
CA ALA A 186 -6.18 -18.01 -15.94
C ALA A 186 -5.42 -17.13 -14.92
N ALA A 187 -5.19 -17.65 -13.72
CA ALA A 187 -4.40 -16.99 -12.69
C ALA A 187 -2.92 -16.83 -13.11
N ILE A 188 -2.32 -17.87 -13.70
CA ILE A 188 -0.94 -17.83 -14.21
C ILE A 188 -0.83 -16.79 -15.34
N ASP A 189 -1.76 -16.81 -16.30
CA ASP A 189 -1.77 -15.85 -17.41
C ASP A 189 -1.92 -14.39 -16.90
N GLU A 190 -2.73 -14.16 -15.86
CA GLU A 190 -2.82 -12.85 -15.20
C GLU A 190 -1.46 -12.42 -14.62
N LEU A 191 -0.80 -13.30 -13.86
CA LEU A 191 0.50 -13.00 -13.25
C LEU A 191 1.58 -12.79 -14.31
N HIS A 192 1.53 -13.52 -15.42
CA HIS A 192 2.42 -13.31 -16.57
C HIS A 192 2.24 -11.92 -17.16
N ASN A 193 0.99 -11.47 -17.35
CA ASN A 193 0.68 -10.11 -17.81
C ASN A 193 1.14 -9.02 -16.82
N ARG A 194 1.29 -9.36 -15.54
CA ARG A 194 1.87 -8.49 -14.50
C ARG A 194 3.40 -8.55 -14.42
N GLY A 195 4.05 -9.33 -15.29
CA GLY A 195 5.51 -9.47 -15.34
C GLY A 195 6.10 -10.53 -14.41
N LEU A 196 5.28 -11.41 -13.83
CA LEU A 196 5.70 -12.42 -12.84
C LEU A 196 5.90 -13.82 -13.44
N ALA A 197 6.21 -13.89 -14.75
CA ALA A 197 6.33 -15.16 -15.46
C ALA A 197 7.49 -16.04 -14.98
N GLU A 198 8.59 -15.43 -14.53
CA GLU A 198 9.74 -16.16 -13.97
C GLU A 198 9.42 -16.80 -12.62
N GLU A 199 8.60 -16.13 -11.81
CA GLU A 199 8.22 -16.61 -10.48
C GLU A 199 7.13 -17.69 -10.54
N PHE A 200 6.21 -17.54 -11.50
CA PHE A 200 5.07 -18.42 -11.73
C PHE A 200 5.11 -19.02 -13.15
N PRO A 201 6.10 -19.87 -13.50
CA PRO A 201 6.21 -20.45 -14.85
C PRO A 201 5.07 -21.42 -15.18
N LYS A 202 4.63 -21.48 -16.45
CA LYS A 202 3.58 -22.43 -16.85
C LYS A 202 3.96 -23.87 -16.48
N PRO A 203 3.00 -24.69 -15.99
CA PRO A 203 3.27 -26.10 -15.69
C PRO A 203 3.83 -26.79 -16.94
N LYS A 204 4.84 -27.64 -16.78
CA LYS A 204 5.32 -28.45 -17.89
C LYS A 204 4.18 -29.38 -18.34
N PRO A 205 3.97 -29.57 -19.65
CA PRO A 205 3.05 -30.59 -20.13
C PRO A 205 3.39 -31.92 -19.46
N ILE A 206 2.38 -32.62 -18.97
CA ILE A 206 2.54 -34.02 -18.56
C ILE A 206 2.79 -34.78 -19.86
N ASP A 207 3.99 -35.33 -20.04
CA ASP A 207 4.27 -36.30 -21.12
C ASP A 207 3.37 -37.52 -20.88
N LEU A 208 2.22 -37.55 -21.56
CA LEU A 208 1.30 -38.69 -21.57
C LEU A 208 1.77 -39.83 -22.49
N ASP A 209 2.95 -39.68 -23.10
CA ASP A 209 3.49 -40.60 -24.12
C ASP A 209 4.49 -41.64 -23.56
N ARG A 210 4.41 -42.00 -22.28
CA ARG A 210 5.27 -43.03 -21.66
C ARG A 210 4.51 -44.19 -21.01
N THR A 211 3.33 -44.50 -21.54
CA THR A 211 2.67 -45.78 -21.30
C THR A 211 2.41 -46.49 -22.62
N GLU A 212 3.48 -46.84 -23.32
CA GLU A 212 3.56 -47.97 -24.25
C GLU A 212 5.06 -48.23 -24.48
N GLU A 213 5.49 -49.49 -24.34
CA GLU A 213 6.87 -50.01 -24.45
C GLU A 213 7.73 -50.00 -23.17
N GLU A 214 7.54 -51.00 -22.30
CA GLU A 214 8.32 -52.26 -22.25
C GLU A 214 7.77 -53.25 -21.20
#